data_AF-A0A2Y9DIF9-F1
#
_entry.id   AF-A0A2Y9DIF9-F1
#
_cell.length_a   1.000
_cell.length_b   1.000
_cell.length_c   1.000
_cell.angle_alpha   90.00
_cell.angle_beta   90.00
_cell.angle_gamma   90.00
#
_symmetry.space_group_name_H-M   'P 1'
#
loop_
_entity.id
_entity.type
_entity.pdbx_description
1 polymer ?
#
loop_
_entity_poly.entity_id
_entity_poly.type
_entity_poly.pdbx_seq_one_letter_code
_entity_poly.pdbx_strand_id
1 'polypeptide(L)'
;MAGRSGVSSAELTGTMDQSEKGGGQAKFSKKIEDLMEMVKKLQKAGSLEPRVEVLINRINEVQQAKKKASEELGEARALWEALQKELDSMNGEKVRLEEILNKKQDTLRILRLHCQEKDNEAQRKHTMLQECKDRISALNSQIEEEKNKQRQLRLDFEEQLEDLMGQHKDLWEFHRPEQLEREIGSLDSSKEQLLKEEKLIQVKLEDVKHRLHSLCGAEGPSTISEGLFLRSKEAVAAVQLFEEEKSKAEELLEAASQRQQQLQEKCQQLQEKRQRLKEELEKHGVQVPAQAHDAQEDGALPGEVASPKPLRAHEEKDSEPPTE
;
A
#
# COMPACT_ATOMS: atom_id res chain seq x y z
N MET A 1 18.72 -78.75 8.80
CA MET A 1 19.67 -79.17 7.74
C MET A 1 20.65 -80.14 8.43
N ALA A 2 20.80 -81.41 8.03
CA ALA A 2 21.29 -81.96 6.76
C ALA A 2 22.77 -81.59 6.51
N GLY A 3 23.72 -82.50 6.23
CA GLY A 3 23.76 -83.98 6.20
C GLY A 3 25.07 -84.51 6.84
N ARG A 4 25.32 -85.79 7.14
CA ARG A 4 25.21 -87.07 6.38
C ARG A 4 26.32 -87.27 5.31
N SER A 5 27.44 -87.87 5.73
CA SER A 5 28.46 -88.62 4.94
C SER A 5 29.33 -89.42 5.93
N GLY A 6 29.91 -90.58 5.64
CA GLY A 6 29.78 -91.48 4.48
C GLY A 6 30.29 -92.90 4.85
N VAL A 7 29.91 -93.92 4.08
CA VAL A 7 30.23 -95.34 4.36
C VAL A 7 31.36 -95.83 3.44
N SER A 8 32.16 -96.79 3.90
CA SER A 8 32.86 -97.72 3.01
C SER A 8 32.91 -99.12 3.62
N SER A 9 32.35 -100.09 2.91
CA SER A 9 32.46 -101.53 3.17
C SER A 9 32.87 -102.22 1.88
N ALA A 10 33.81 -103.16 1.94
CA ALA A 10 34.11 -104.08 0.84
C ALA A 10 34.60 -105.41 1.42
N GLU A 11 33.77 -106.45 1.27
CA GLU A 11 34.16 -107.85 1.45
C GLU A 11 34.60 -108.46 0.10
N LEU A 12 34.65 -109.79 0.04
CA LEU A 12 34.74 -110.63 -1.18
C LEU A 12 36.16 -110.68 -1.79
N THR A 13 36.65 -111.79 -2.36
CA THR A 13 36.27 -113.24 -2.35
C THR A 13 37.49 -114.02 -2.87
N GLY A 14 37.45 -115.36 -2.93
CA GLY A 14 38.19 -116.06 -3.99
C GLY A 14 38.87 -117.37 -3.60
N THR A 15 38.08 -118.40 -3.28
CA THR A 15 38.52 -119.79 -3.40
C THR A 15 38.93 -120.11 -4.84
N MET A 16 39.99 -120.90 -5.02
CA MET A 16 39.94 -122.00 -5.99
C MET A 16 40.77 -123.19 -5.52
N ASP A 17 40.25 -124.38 -5.79
CA ASP A 17 40.80 -125.71 -5.50
C ASP A 17 40.76 -126.54 -6.80
N GLN A 18 41.22 -127.79 -6.75
CA GLN A 18 41.53 -128.71 -7.85
C GLN A 18 42.94 -128.54 -8.42
N SER A 19 43.65 -129.61 -8.82
CA SER A 19 43.53 -131.04 -8.48
C SER A 19 44.78 -131.74 -9.03
N GLU A 20 45.40 -132.70 -8.32
CA GLU A 20 45.82 -133.95 -8.96
C GLU A 20 46.30 -135.09 -8.02
N LYS A 21 46.21 -136.30 -8.58
CA LYS A 21 46.30 -137.62 -7.93
C LYS A 21 47.67 -137.96 -7.31
N GLY A 22 47.69 -139.09 -6.59
CA GLY A 22 48.87 -139.91 -6.36
C GLY A 22 49.83 -139.46 -5.26
N GLY A 23 50.58 -140.41 -4.70
CA GLY A 23 51.67 -140.12 -3.77
C GLY A 23 51.25 -139.65 -2.38
N GLY A 24 50.43 -140.44 -1.68
CA GLY A 24 50.31 -140.34 -0.23
C GLY A 24 51.68 -140.52 0.46
N GLN A 25 51.78 -140.13 1.74
CA GLN A 25 53.00 -140.19 2.56
C GLN A 25 54.12 -139.20 2.15
N ALA A 26 54.50 -139.09 0.87
CA ALA A 26 55.58 -138.19 0.44
C ALA A 26 55.19 -136.70 0.43
N LYS A 27 54.01 -136.35 -0.11
CA LYS A 27 53.52 -134.95 -0.18
C LYS A 27 53.32 -134.31 1.21
N PHE A 28 53.19 -135.11 2.27
CA PHE A 28 53.04 -134.63 3.64
C PHE A 28 54.36 -134.13 4.24
N SER A 29 55.47 -134.85 4.01
CA SER A 29 56.78 -134.48 4.57
C SER A 29 57.23 -133.11 4.09
N LYS A 30 57.05 -132.77 2.80
CA LYS A 30 57.43 -131.45 2.29
C LYS A 30 56.55 -130.33 2.85
N LYS A 31 55.23 -130.54 3.00
CA LYS A 31 54.36 -129.57 3.68
C LYS A 31 54.74 -129.35 5.15
N ILE A 32 55.23 -130.39 5.84
CA ILE A 32 55.77 -130.28 7.21
C ILE A 32 57.10 -129.51 7.21
N GLU A 33 57.98 -129.72 6.22
CA GLU A 33 59.23 -128.97 6.06
C GLU A 33 58.96 -127.48 5.78
N ASP A 34 58.08 -127.17 4.81
CA ASP A 34 57.67 -125.80 4.46
C ASP A 34 56.99 -125.10 5.65
N LEU A 35 56.18 -125.83 6.42
CA LEU A 35 55.55 -125.34 7.66
C LEU A 35 56.58 -125.14 8.78
N MET A 36 57.56 -126.03 8.95
CA MET A 36 58.68 -125.83 9.87
C MET A 36 59.56 -124.65 9.46
N GLU A 37 59.72 -124.38 8.16
CA GLU A 37 60.45 -123.21 7.70
C GLU A 37 59.64 -121.92 7.91
N MET A 38 58.32 -121.94 7.72
CA MET A 38 57.44 -120.83 8.13
C MET A 38 57.45 -120.61 9.64
N VAL A 39 57.38 -121.67 10.47
CA VAL A 39 57.49 -121.57 11.93
C VAL A 39 58.86 -121.03 12.34
N LYS A 40 59.96 -121.48 11.73
CA LYS A 40 61.30 -120.91 11.93
C LYS A 40 61.40 -119.46 11.47
N LYS A 41 60.72 -119.06 10.40
CA LYS A 41 60.65 -117.67 9.92
C LYS A 41 59.85 -116.80 10.90
N LEU A 42 58.72 -117.29 11.44
CA LEU A 42 57.94 -116.61 12.48
C LEU A 42 58.71 -116.49 13.80
N GLN A 43 59.40 -117.54 14.25
CA GLN A 43 60.30 -117.49 15.40
C GLN A 43 61.47 -116.51 15.19
N LYS A 44 62.12 -116.51 14.02
CA LYS A 44 63.19 -115.56 13.69
C LYS A 44 62.70 -114.13 13.49
N ALA A 45 61.44 -113.94 13.09
CA ALA A 45 60.81 -112.63 12.98
C ALA A 45 60.44 -112.02 14.34
N GLY A 46 60.58 -112.77 15.45
CA GLY A 46 60.45 -112.24 16.82
C GLY A 46 59.06 -111.67 17.15
N SER A 47 58.03 -112.04 16.37
CA SER A 47 56.71 -111.41 16.41
C SER A 47 55.59 -112.44 16.30
N LEU A 48 55.39 -113.17 17.39
CA LEU A 48 54.13 -113.81 17.74
C LEU A 48 53.86 -113.46 19.21
N GLU A 49 52.84 -112.62 19.40
CA GLU A 49 52.42 -111.98 20.66
C GLU A 49 53.46 -111.06 21.33
N PRO A 50 53.15 -109.77 21.56
CA PRO A 50 53.94 -108.95 22.47
C PRO A 50 53.87 -109.55 23.88
N ARG A 51 55.01 -109.58 24.58
CA ARG A 51 55.09 -109.95 26.01
C ARG A 51 54.00 -109.23 26.81
N VAL A 52 53.37 -109.94 27.75
CA VAL A 52 52.21 -109.44 28.52
C VAL A 52 52.53 -108.13 29.23
N GLU A 53 53.76 -107.94 29.70
CA GLU A 53 54.24 -106.70 30.32
C GLU A 53 54.19 -105.49 29.36
N VAL A 54 54.45 -105.69 28.07
CA VAL A 54 54.37 -104.66 27.03
C VAL A 54 52.91 -104.27 26.77
N LEU A 55 52.00 -105.25 26.76
CA LEU A 55 50.57 -104.99 26.64
C LEU A 55 50.03 -104.25 27.88
N ILE A 56 50.44 -104.63 29.09
CA ILE A 56 50.08 -103.94 30.34
C ILE A 56 50.57 -102.48 30.31
N ASN A 57 51.84 -102.25 29.95
CA ASN A 57 52.38 -100.89 29.86
C ASN A 57 51.60 -100.06 28.83
N ARG A 58 51.30 -100.62 27.65
CA ARG A 58 50.53 -99.92 26.61
C ARG A 58 49.07 -99.65 27.03
N ILE A 59 48.45 -100.55 27.78
CA ILE A 59 47.13 -100.34 28.37
C ILE A 59 47.18 -99.21 29.40
N ASN A 60 48.19 -99.17 30.26
CA ASN A 60 48.37 -98.11 31.26
C ASN A 60 48.62 -96.74 30.61
N GLU A 61 49.47 -96.66 29.58
CA GLU A 61 49.67 -95.46 28.75
C GLU A 61 48.34 -94.95 28.16
N VAL A 62 47.55 -95.85 27.55
CA VAL A 62 46.27 -95.50 26.92
C VAL A 62 45.22 -95.11 27.96
N GLN A 63 45.21 -95.73 29.14
CA GLN A 63 44.32 -95.34 30.24
C GLN A 63 44.70 -93.97 30.83
N GLN A 64 46.00 -93.69 31.00
CA GLN A 64 46.48 -92.38 31.46
C GLN A 64 46.21 -91.28 30.42
N ALA A 65 46.44 -91.56 29.14
CA ALA A 65 46.10 -90.64 28.05
C ALA A 65 44.59 -90.39 27.96
N LYS A 66 43.76 -91.44 28.09
CA LYS A 66 42.29 -91.31 28.18
C LYS A 66 41.86 -90.46 29.37
N LYS A 67 42.48 -90.65 30.54
CA LYS A 67 42.20 -89.85 31.74
C LYS A 67 42.53 -88.37 31.46
N LYS A 68 43.76 -88.06 31.03
CA LYS A 68 44.19 -86.69 30.71
C LYS A 68 43.28 -86.03 29.67
N ALA A 69 42.96 -86.72 28.59
CA ALA A 69 42.04 -86.22 27.57
C ALA A 69 40.60 -86.01 28.11
N SER A 70 40.14 -86.82 29.08
CA SER A 70 38.84 -86.60 29.73
C SER A 70 38.83 -85.43 30.71
N GLU A 71 39.97 -85.13 31.34
CA GLU A 71 40.18 -83.94 32.19
C GLU A 71 40.22 -82.68 31.31
N GLU A 72 41.01 -82.68 30.23
CA GLU A 72 41.07 -81.61 29.22
C GLU A 72 39.71 -81.34 28.55
N LEU A 73 38.92 -82.39 28.26
CA LEU A 73 37.54 -82.24 27.76
C LEU A 73 36.57 -81.70 28.82
N GLY A 74 36.85 -81.87 30.12
CA GLY A 74 36.11 -81.25 31.20
C GLY A 74 36.43 -79.77 31.33
N GLU A 75 37.72 -79.42 31.32
CA GLU A 75 38.21 -78.03 31.31
C GLU A 75 37.70 -77.25 30.11
N ALA A 76 37.77 -77.82 28.91
CA ALA A 76 37.25 -77.19 27.68
C ALA A 76 35.74 -76.93 27.74
N ARG A 77 34.96 -77.80 28.40
CA ARG A 77 33.52 -77.56 28.65
C ARG A 77 33.28 -76.44 29.65
N ALA A 78 34.03 -76.42 30.75
CA ALA A 78 33.93 -75.36 31.76
C ALA A 78 34.27 -73.98 31.18
N LEU A 79 35.31 -73.91 30.33
CA LEU A 79 35.67 -72.71 29.57
C LEU A 79 34.58 -72.30 28.56
N TRP A 80 34.00 -73.25 27.83
CA TRP A 80 32.89 -72.97 26.91
C TRP A 80 31.65 -72.45 27.65
N GLU A 81 31.30 -73.05 28.79
CA GLU A 81 30.20 -72.57 29.63
C GLU A 81 30.45 -71.19 30.23
N ALA A 82 31.70 -70.86 30.59
CA ALA A 82 32.08 -69.54 31.08
C ALA A 82 31.91 -68.48 29.97
N LEU A 83 32.48 -68.75 28.78
CA LEU A 83 32.35 -67.87 27.60
C LEU A 83 30.89 -67.69 27.16
N GLN A 84 30.05 -68.72 27.27
CA GLN A 84 28.62 -68.60 26.99
C GLN A 84 27.93 -67.67 28.00
N LYS A 85 28.22 -67.80 29.31
CA LYS A 85 27.68 -66.91 30.35
C LYS A 85 28.16 -65.45 30.18
N GLU A 86 29.40 -65.24 29.75
CA GLU A 86 29.93 -63.92 29.40
C GLU A 86 29.22 -63.34 28.17
N LEU A 87 29.04 -64.13 27.11
CA LEU A 87 28.31 -63.71 25.90
C LEU A 87 26.84 -63.33 26.20
N ASP A 88 26.16 -64.11 27.04
CA ASP A 88 24.78 -63.83 27.45
C ASP A 88 24.70 -62.57 28.34
N SER A 89 25.70 -62.34 29.21
CA SER A 89 25.81 -61.09 29.98
C SER A 89 26.06 -59.88 29.07
N MET A 90 26.97 -59.98 28.10
CA MET A 90 27.27 -58.93 27.12
C MET A 90 26.06 -58.62 26.22
N ASN A 91 25.29 -59.64 25.82
CA ASN A 91 24.03 -59.44 25.10
C ASN A 91 22.99 -58.72 25.98
N GLY A 92 22.89 -59.07 27.27
CA GLY A 92 22.07 -58.35 28.24
C GLY A 92 22.49 -56.88 28.40
N GLU A 93 23.80 -56.60 28.44
CA GLU A 93 24.32 -55.23 28.50
C GLU A 93 24.03 -54.43 27.24
N LYS A 94 24.18 -55.04 26.05
CA LYS A 94 23.81 -54.42 24.78
C LYS A 94 22.35 -53.97 24.78
N VAL A 95 21.41 -54.84 25.16
CA VAL A 95 19.98 -54.50 25.21
C VAL A 95 19.71 -53.38 26.23
N ARG A 96 20.34 -53.44 27.43
CA ARG A 96 20.25 -52.36 28.43
C ARG A 96 20.75 -51.02 27.88
N LEU A 97 21.84 -51.01 27.10
CA LEU A 97 22.40 -49.80 26.50
C LEU A 97 21.53 -49.27 25.34
N GLU A 98 20.95 -50.14 24.52
CA GLU A 98 19.99 -49.77 23.47
C GLU A 98 18.71 -49.14 24.06
N GLU A 99 18.18 -49.71 25.14
CA GLU A 99 17.08 -49.10 25.90
C GLU A 99 17.44 -47.71 26.45
N ILE A 100 18.63 -47.55 27.05
CA ILE A 100 19.09 -46.27 27.60
C ILE A 100 19.25 -45.24 26.48
N LEU A 101 19.83 -45.64 25.34
CA LEU A 101 20.00 -44.77 24.16
C LEU A 101 18.65 -44.27 23.66
N ASN A 102 17.66 -45.15 23.48
CA ASN A 102 16.31 -44.77 23.04
C ASN A 102 15.65 -43.79 24.03
N LYS A 103 15.68 -44.11 25.33
CA LYS A 103 15.15 -43.23 26.39
C LYS A 103 15.81 -41.84 26.40
N LYS A 104 17.12 -41.76 26.11
CA LYS A 104 17.85 -40.48 25.98
C LYS A 104 17.49 -39.72 24.70
N GLN A 105 17.27 -40.41 23.57
CA GLN A 105 16.83 -39.80 22.32
C GLN A 105 15.43 -39.19 22.43
N ASP A 106 14.48 -39.88 23.07
CA ASP A 106 13.14 -39.34 23.30
C ASP A 106 13.15 -38.17 24.30
N THR A 107 13.95 -38.27 25.37
CA THR A 107 14.17 -37.14 26.30
C THR A 107 14.71 -35.90 25.56
N LEU A 108 15.68 -36.09 24.65
CA LEU A 108 16.23 -35.03 23.82
C LEU A 108 15.21 -34.45 22.82
N ARG A 109 14.31 -35.27 22.26
CA ARG A 109 13.20 -34.81 21.42
C ARG A 109 12.26 -33.91 22.21
N ILE A 110 11.85 -34.33 23.41
CA ILE A 110 10.96 -33.56 24.30
C ILE A 110 11.60 -32.23 24.71
N LEU A 111 12.88 -32.23 25.11
CA LEU A 111 13.61 -31.02 25.48
C LEU A 111 13.70 -30.01 24.31
N ARG A 112 13.96 -30.48 23.08
CA ARG A 112 13.98 -29.62 21.89
C ARG A 112 12.63 -28.95 21.61
N LEU A 113 11.54 -29.70 21.75
CA LEU A 113 10.19 -29.16 21.60
C LEU A 113 9.90 -28.10 22.67
N HIS A 114 10.21 -28.37 23.94
CA HIS A 114 10.02 -27.39 25.02
C HIS A 114 10.86 -26.12 24.83
N CYS A 115 12.10 -26.22 24.34
CA CYS A 115 12.90 -25.03 23.96
C CYS A 115 12.19 -24.23 22.86
N GLN A 116 11.80 -24.87 21.76
CA GLN A 116 11.08 -24.23 20.66
C GLN A 116 9.76 -23.59 21.11
N GLU A 117 9.01 -24.22 22.02
CA GLU A 117 7.80 -23.66 22.62
C GLU A 117 8.09 -22.40 23.46
N LYS A 118 9.19 -22.39 24.23
CA LYS A 118 9.61 -21.23 25.03
C LYS A 118 10.11 -20.07 24.17
N ASP A 119 10.82 -20.35 23.09
CA ASP A 119 11.26 -19.34 22.12
C ASP A 119 10.05 -18.71 21.41
N ASN A 120 9.09 -19.52 20.97
CA ASN A 120 7.81 -19.05 20.43
C ASN A 120 7.00 -18.23 21.46
N GLU A 121 6.96 -18.64 22.72
CA GLU A 121 6.28 -17.92 23.80
C GLU A 121 6.94 -16.55 24.06
N ALA A 122 8.27 -16.49 24.06
CA ALA A 122 9.04 -15.26 24.19
C ALA A 122 8.81 -14.32 22.98
N GLN A 123 8.81 -14.85 21.76
CA GLN A 123 8.52 -14.07 20.55
C GLN A 123 7.12 -13.46 20.59
N ARG A 124 6.08 -14.25 20.91
CA ARG A 124 4.70 -13.75 21.07
C ARG A 124 4.60 -12.65 22.13
N LYS A 125 5.27 -12.82 23.28
CA LYS A 125 5.33 -11.79 24.34
C LYS A 125 6.02 -10.52 23.86
N HIS A 126 7.11 -10.63 23.10
CA HIS A 126 7.80 -9.48 22.52
C HIS A 126 6.91 -8.71 21.54
N THR A 127 6.22 -9.42 20.62
CA THR A 127 5.26 -8.82 19.68
C THR A 127 4.14 -8.08 20.42
N MET A 128 3.47 -8.73 21.38
CA MET A 128 2.41 -8.10 22.19
C MET A 128 2.91 -6.87 22.97
N LEU A 129 4.13 -6.89 23.50
CA LEU A 129 4.72 -5.76 24.22
C LEU A 129 5.03 -4.58 23.28
N GLN A 130 5.47 -4.87 22.05
CA GLN A 130 5.73 -3.85 21.04
C GLN A 130 4.41 -3.22 20.54
N GLU A 131 3.39 -4.01 20.25
CA GLU A 131 2.03 -3.52 19.93
C GLU A 131 1.46 -2.62 21.05
N CYS A 132 1.59 -3.04 22.32
CA CYS A 132 1.19 -2.23 23.47
C CYS A 132 1.96 -0.90 23.56
N LYS A 133 3.28 -0.92 23.32
CA LYS A 133 4.14 0.28 23.30
C LYS A 133 3.75 1.24 22.18
N ASP A 134 3.44 0.73 21.00
CA ASP A 134 3.05 1.55 19.85
C ASP A 134 1.65 2.14 20.05
N ARG A 135 0.72 1.38 20.63
CA ARG A 135 -0.59 1.87 21.06
C ARG A 135 -0.49 2.97 22.13
N ILE A 136 0.40 2.81 23.11
CA ILE A 136 0.66 3.86 24.13
C ILE A 136 1.23 5.11 23.47
N SER A 137 2.17 4.95 22.52
CA SER A 137 2.75 6.07 21.76
C SER A 137 1.68 6.83 20.98
N ALA A 138 0.80 6.13 20.26
CA ALA A 138 -0.30 6.74 19.51
C ALA A 138 -1.30 7.49 20.40
N LEU A 139 -1.68 6.90 21.55
CA LEU A 139 -2.56 7.56 22.52
C LEU A 139 -1.92 8.81 23.13
N ASN A 140 -0.61 8.78 23.44
CA ASN A 140 0.11 9.96 23.93
C ASN A 140 0.16 11.08 22.89
N SER A 141 0.37 10.75 21.61
CA SER A 141 0.29 11.72 20.51
C SER A 141 -1.10 12.35 20.40
N GLN A 142 -2.17 11.54 20.46
CA GLN A 142 -3.55 12.04 20.43
C GLN A 142 -3.87 12.95 21.63
N ILE A 143 -3.37 12.61 22.83
CA ILE A 143 -3.54 13.43 24.03
C ILE A 143 -2.85 14.79 23.87
N GLU A 144 -1.64 14.86 23.32
CA GLU A 144 -0.96 16.15 23.12
C GLU A 144 -1.60 16.97 21.98
N GLU A 145 -2.10 16.31 20.92
CA GLU A 145 -2.88 16.96 19.85
C GLU A 145 -4.14 17.65 20.41
N GLU A 146 -4.96 16.93 21.19
CA GLU A 146 -6.16 17.50 21.82
C GLU A 146 -5.83 18.57 22.86
N LYS A 147 -4.75 18.41 23.64
CA LYS A 147 -4.26 19.46 24.55
C LYS A 147 -3.86 20.73 23.79
N ASN A 148 -3.30 20.61 22.59
CA ASN A 148 -2.93 21.74 21.76
C ASN A 148 -4.14 22.39 21.08
N LYS A 149 -5.13 21.62 20.60
CA LYS A 149 -6.43 22.16 20.16
C LYS A 149 -7.11 22.96 21.28
N GLN A 150 -7.13 22.43 22.51
CA GLN A 150 -7.66 23.16 23.67
C GLN A 150 -6.83 24.39 24.07
N ARG A 151 -5.52 24.42 23.78
CA ARG A 151 -4.69 25.64 23.96
C ARG A 151 -5.06 26.68 22.92
N GLN A 152 -5.17 26.29 21.65
CA GLN A 152 -5.56 27.20 20.57
C GLN A 152 -6.92 27.82 20.85
N LEU A 153 -7.96 27.01 21.12
CA LEU A 153 -9.30 27.50 21.45
C LEU A 153 -9.38 28.41 22.69
N ARG A 154 -8.38 28.38 23.58
CA ARG A 154 -8.27 29.36 24.69
C ARG A 154 -7.63 30.66 24.23
N LEU A 155 -6.58 30.60 23.41
CA LEU A 155 -5.94 31.78 22.82
C LEU A 155 -6.89 32.52 21.87
N ASP A 156 -7.59 31.79 21.00
CA ASP A 156 -8.59 32.36 20.07
C ASP A 156 -9.72 33.09 20.81
N PHE A 157 -10.05 32.65 22.02
CA PHE A 157 -11.08 33.26 22.89
C PHE A 157 -10.52 34.40 23.75
N GLU A 158 -9.24 34.34 24.14
CA GLU A 158 -8.52 35.40 24.84
C GLU A 158 -8.30 36.61 23.90
N GLU A 159 -7.98 36.38 22.63
CA GLU A 159 -7.92 37.39 21.57
C GLU A 159 -9.28 38.08 21.36
N GLN A 160 -10.38 37.32 21.25
CA GLN A 160 -11.74 37.85 21.15
C GLN A 160 -12.18 38.68 22.38
N LEU A 161 -11.68 38.34 23.57
CA LEU A 161 -11.94 39.13 24.79
C LEU A 161 -11.13 40.43 24.80
N GLU A 162 -9.85 40.40 24.38
CA GLU A 162 -9.02 41.61 24.29
C GLU A 162 -9.57 42.59 23.24
N ASP A 163 -9.97 42.10 22.06
CA ASP A 163 -10.66 42.89 21.03
C ASP A 163 -11.93 43.57 21.57
N LEU A 164 -12.75 42.84 22.33
CA LEU A 164 -13.99 43.36 22.92
C LEU A 164 -13.72 44.37 24.04
N MET A 165 -12.67 44.16 24.85
CA MET A 165 -12.22 45.13 25.85
C MET A 165 -11.65 46.40 25.20
N GLY A 166 -10.93 46.26 24.09
CA GLY A 166 -10.47 47.38 23.26
C GLY A 166 -11.64 48.21 22.73
N GLN A 167 -12.61 47.57 22.07
CA GLN A 167 -13.84 48.24 21.58
C GLN A 167 -14.61 48.94 22.70
N HIS A 168 -14.76 48.31 23.87
CA HIS A 168 -15.40 48.94 25.03
C HIS A 168 -14.61 50.15 25.55
N LYS A 169 -13.27 50.05 25.61
CA LYS A 169 -12.38 51.14 26.04
C LYS A 169 -12.46 52.32 25.08
N ASP A 170 -12.37 52.09 23.77
CA ASP A 170 -12.41 53.14 22.76
C ASP A 170 -13.77 53.86 22.76
N LEU A 171 -14.86 53.10 22.91
CA LEU A 171 -16.22 53.65 23.07
C LEU A 171 -16.37 54.48 24.36
N TRP A 172 -15.74 54.06 25.45
CA TRP A 172 -15.72 54.80 26.72
C TRP A 172 -14.86 56.07 26.64
N GLU A 173 -13.72 56.03 25.93
CA GLU A 173 -12.88 57.22 25.69
C GLU A 173 -13.56 58.22 24.75
N PHE A 174 -14.32 57.76 23.75
CA PHE A 174 -15.16 58.63 22.90
C PHE A 174 -16.30 59.30 23.69
N HIS A 175 -17.04 58.54 24.50
CA HIS A 175 -18.14 59.07 25.32
C HIS A 175 -17.69 59.76 26.61
N ARG A 176 -16.38 59.99 26.78
CA ARG A 176 -15.81 60.69 27.93
C ARG A 176 -16.30 62.15 27.95
N PRO A 177 -16.91 62.65 29.06
CA PRO A 177 -17.56 63.96 29.06
C PRO A 177 -16.65 65.12 28.61
N GLU A 178 -15.38 65.16 29.05
CA GLU A 178 -14.46 66.26 28.72
C GLU A 178 -13.96 66.24 27.26
N GLN A 179 -14.23 65.16 26.53
CA GLN A 179 -14.01 65.03 25.09
C GLN A 179 -15.27 65.41 24.32
N LEU A 180 -16.43 64.88 24.72
CA LEU A 180 -17.72 65.17 24.11
C LEU A 180 -18.11 66.65 24.23
N GLU A 181 -17.91 67.27 25.41
CA GLU A 181 -18.12 68.71 25.62
C GLU A 181 -17.23 69.58 24.72
N ARG A 182 -15.99 69.14 24.49
CA ARG A 182 -15.03 69.84 23.62
C ARG A 182 -15.43 69.76 22.16
N GLU A 183 -15.89 68.59 21.72
CA GLU A 183 -16.33 68.38 20.34
C GLU A 183 -17.65 69.11 20.06
N ILE A 184 -18.62 69.08 20.98
CA ILE A 184 -19.84 69.90 20.93
C ILE A 184 -19.48 71.40 20.89
N GLY A 185 -18.59 71.88 21.77
CA GLY A 185 -18.16 73.28 21.78
C GLY A 185 -17.46 73.72 20.48
N SER A 186 -16.71 72.82 19.84
CA SER A 186 -16.12 73.03 18.51
C SER A 186 -17.18 73.13 17.42
N LEU A 187 -18.16 72.22 17.43
CA LEU A 187 -19.27 72.19 16.48
C LEU A 187 -20.18 73.42 16.61
N ASP A 188 -20.53 73.83 17.83
CA ASP A 188 -21.32 75.05 18.07
C ASP A 188 -20.54 76.32 17.70
N SER A 189 -19.21 76.36 17.92
CA SER A 189 -18.36 77.48 17.45
C SER A 189 -18.34 77.59 15.92
N SER A 190 -18.21 76.45 15.22
CA SER A 190 -18.26 76.37 13.76
C SER A 190 -19.62 76.78 13.19
N LYS A 191 -20.70 76.25 13.78
CA LYS A 191 -22.10 76.63 13.49
C LYS A 191 -22.36 78.11 13.72
N GLU A 192 -21.84 78.70 14.80
CA GLU A 192 -21.91 80.15 15.02
C GLU A 192 -21.17 80.95 13.95
N GLN A 193 -20.01 80.49 13.49
CA GLN A 193 -19.26 81.12 12.40
C GLN A 193 -20.06 81.07 11.08
N LEU A 194 -20.61 79.90 10.72
CA LEU A 194 -21.46 79.74 9.55
C LEU A 194 -22.72 80.62 9.61
N LEU A 195 -23.36 80.73 10.78
CA LEU A 195 -24.51 81.64 10.99
C LEU A 195 -24.14 83.14 10.90
N LYS A 196 -22.88 83.51 11.18
CA LYS A 196 -22.38 84.89 11.00
C LYS A 196 -22.10 85.16 9.52
N GLU A 197 -21.56 84.18 8.80
CA GLU A 197 -21.32 84.25 7.36
C GLU A 197 -22.63 84.26 6.55
N GLU A 198 -23.60 83.41 6.88
CA GLU A 198 -24.95 83.39 6.29
C GLU A 198 -25.61 84.77 6.41
N LYS A 199 -25.61 85.37 7.60
CA LYS A 199 -26.18 86.71 7.82
C LYS A 199 -25.45 87.78 7.02
N LEU A 200 -24.12 87.69 6.89
CA LEU A 200 -23.33 88.61 6.07
C LEU A 200 -23.66 88.44 4.58
N ILE A 201 -23.87 87.21 4.10
CA ILE A 201 -24.32 86.91 2.73
C ILE A 201 -25.74 87.44 2.51
N GLN A 202 -26.65 87.26 3.47
CA GLN A 202 -28.01 87.77 3.41
C GLN A 202 -28.06 89.31 3.32
N VAL A 203 -27.25 90.01 4.12
CA VAL A 203 -27.12 91.48 4.05
C VAL A 203 -26.51 91.93 2.73
N LYS A 204 -25.48 91.25 2.21
CA LYS A 204 -24.91 91.51 0.88
C LYS A 204 -25.92 91.26 -0.25
N LEU A 205 -26.76 90.23 -0.12
CA LEU A 205 -27.80 89.90 -1.09
C LEU A 205 -28.90 90.97 -1.11
N GLU A 206 -29.32 91.46 0.06
CA GLU A 206 -30.28 92.56 0.15
C GLU A 206 -29.66 93.91 -0.32
N ASP A 207 -28.37 94.20 -0.08
CA ASP A 207 -27.68 95.35 -0.72
C ASP A 207 -27.70 95.24 -2.25
N VAL A 208 -27.24 94.11 -2.80
CA VAL A 208 -27.22 93.88 -4.26
C VAL A 208 -28.64 93.99 -4.83
N LYS A 209 -29.64 93.43 -4.16
CA LYS A 209 -31.06 93.55 -4.51
C LYS A 209 -31.55 95.00 -4.43
N HIS A 210 -31.25 95.76 -3.40
CA HIS A 210 -31.61 97.18 -3.29
C HIS A 210 -30.91 98.03 -4.37
N ARG A 211 -29.65 97.73 -4.70
CA ARG A 211 -28.91 98.39 -5.78
C ARG A 211 -29.48 98.05 -7.15
N LEU A 212 -29.90 96.81 -7.39
CA LEU A 212 -30.66 96.42 -8.59
C LEU A 212 -32.00 97.16 -8.67
N HIS A 213 -32.78 97.25 -7.59
CA HIS A 213 -34.02 98.04 -7.57
C HIS A 213 -33.79 99.55 -7.76
N SER A 214 -32.64 100.08 -7.32
CA SER A 214 -32.25 101.47 -7.53
C SER A 214 -31.80 101.75 -8.96
N LEU A 215 -31.16 100.77 -9.61
CA LEU A 215 -30.79 100.84 -11.03
C LEU A 215 -32.02 100.67 -11.95
N CYS A 216 -32.97 99.80 -11.58
CA CYS A 216 -34.29 99.68 -12.19
C CYS A 216 -35.30 100.67 -11.58
N GLY A 217 -34.88 101.92 -11.34
CA GLY A 217 -35.60 102.86 -10.48
C GLY A 217 -37.02 103.21 -10.96
N ALA A 218 -38.00 103.00 -10.06
CA ALA A 218 -39.38 103.47 -10.13
C ALA A 218 -40.28 102.99 -11.30
N GLU A 219 -39.78 102.20 -12.26
CA GLU A 219 -40.65 101.41 -13.13
C GLU A 219 -41.01 100.09 -12.45
N GLY A 220 -42.31 99.86 -12.23
CA GLY A 220 -42.84 98.59 -11.71
C GLY A 220 -42.48 97.41 -12.62
N PRO A 221 -42.47 96.17 -12.06
CA PRO A 221 -41.63 95.06 -12.49
C PRO A 221 -41.45 94.99 -14.01
N SER A 222 -40.31 95.54 -14.45
CA SER A 222 -39.99 95.65 -15.86
C SER A 222 -39.96 94.26 -16.46
N THR A 223 -40.90 93.96 -17.35
CA THR A 223 -40.79 92.84 -18.27
C THR A 223 -39.61 93.14 -19.19
N ILE A 224 -38.41 92.73 -18.75
CA ILE A 224 -37.22 92.61 -19.59
C ILE A 224 -37.70 91.84 -20.82
N SER A 225 -37.80 92.56 -21.95
CA SER A 225 -38.65 92.09 -23.03
C SER A 225 -38.08 90.83 -23.64
N GLU A 226 -38.69 89.67 -23.34
CA GLU A 226 -38.31 88.38 -23.93
C GLU A 226 -38.40 88.45 -25.48
N GLY A 227 -39.28 89.31 -26.00
CA GLY A 227 -39.38 89.64 -27.42
C GLY A 227 -38.26 90.52 -28.01
N LEU A 228 -37.36 91.11 -27.21
CA LEU A 228 -36.17 91.81 -27.74
C LEU A 228 -35.09 90.83 -28.18
N PHE A 229 -34.80 89.79 -27.40
CA PHE A 229 -33.83 88.76 -27.79
C PHE A 229 -34.30 88.01 -29.04
N LEU A 230 -35.59 87.66 -29.11
CA LEU A 230 -36.21 87.01 -30.28
C LEU A 230 -36.31 87.92 -31.53
N ARG A 231 -36.00 89.22 -31.42
CA ARG A 231 -35.89 90.17 -32.54
C ARG A 231 -34.44 90.59 -32.84
N SER A 232 -33.46 90.00 -32.17
CA SER A 232 -32.04 90.20 -32.46
C SER A 232 -31.66 89.58 -33.82
N LYS A 233 -30.58 90.06 -34.44
CA LYS A 233 -30.07 89.47 -35.69
C LYS A 233 -29.51 88.07 -35.43
N GLU A 234 -28.99 87.89 -34.23
CA GLU A 234 -28.38 86.70 -33.67
C GLU A 234 -29.42 85.58 -33.53
N ALA A 235 -30.64 85.90 -33.06
CA ALA A 235 -31.75 84.95 -33.02
C ALA A 235 -32.24 84.53 -34.43
N VAL A 236 -32.32 85.49 -35.38
CA VAL A 236 -32.67 85.17 -36.77
C VAL A 236 -31.61 84.27 -37.43
N ALA A 237 -30.33 84.54 -37.20
CA ALA A 237 -29.24 83.70 -37.68
C ALA A 237 -29.25 82.30 -37.05
N ALA A 238 -29.57 82.18 -35.76
CA ALA A 238 -29.72 80.89 -35.09
C ALA A 238 -30.87 80.06 -35.69
N VAL A 239 -32.03 80.67 -35.96
CA VAL A 239 -33.15 79.99 -36.63
C VAL A 239 -32.75 79.51 -38.03
N GLN A 240 -32.08 80.35 -38.84
CA GLN A 240 -31.61 79.95 -40.18
C GLN A 240 -30.62 78.78 -40.14
N LEU A 241 -29.69 78.76 -39.16
CA LEU A 241 -28.78 77.64 -38.97
C LEU A 241 -29.51 76.35 -38.57
N PHE A 242 -30.53 76.42 -37.70
CA PHE A 242 -31.36 75.26 -37.37
C PHE A 242 -32.23 74.78 -38.54
N GLU A 243 -32.73 75.67 -39.40
CA GLU A 243 -33.45 75.29 -40.63
C GLU A 243 -32.51 74.61 -41.64
N GLU A 244 -31.29 75.14 -41.83
CA GLU A 244 -30.26 74.50 -42.65
C GLU A 244 -29.83 73.12 -42.11
N GLU A 245 -29.58 73.00 -40.80
CA GLU A 245 -29.16 71.75 -40.18
C GLU A 245 -30.28 70.71 -40.17
N LYS A 246 -31.54 71.15 -39.97
CA LYS A 246 -32.72 70.30 -40.17
C LYS A 246 -32.80 69.76 -41.61
N SER A 247 -32.64 70.62 -42.63
CA SER A 247 -32.67 70.17 -44.05
C SER A 247 -31.59 69.12 -44.34
N LYS A 248 -30.38 69.32 -43.81
CA LYS A 248 -29.26 68.37 -43.94
C LYS A 248 -29.54 67.05 -43.18
N ALA A 249 -30.21 67.11 -42.03
CA ALA A 249 -30.62 65.92 -41.30
C ALA A 249 -31.74 65.14 -42.03
N GLU A 250 -32.69 65.83 -42.67
CA GLU A 250 -33.74 65.22 -43.50
C GLU A 250 -33.13 64.54 -44.76
N GLU A 251 -32.17 65.17 -45.44
CA GLU A 251 -31.41 64.54 -46.55
C GLU A 251 -30.64 63.28 -46.11
N LEU A 252 -29.98 63.32 -44.94
CA LEU A 252 -29.24 62.17 -44.41
C LEU A 252 -30.18 61.02 -43.99
N LEU A 253 -31.36 61.33 -43.45
CA LEU A 253 -32.38 60.35 -43.09
C LEU A 253 -32.96 59.67 -44.34
N GLU A 254 -33.25 60.44 -45.38
CA GLU A 254 -33.72 59.94 -46.68
C GLU A 254 -32.67 59.02 -47.34
N ALA A 255 -31.40 59.43 -47.37
CA ALA A 255 -30.31 58.60 -47.87
C ALA A 255 -30.08 57.31 -47.05
N ALA A 256 -30.26 57.38 -45.72
CA ALA A 256 -30.21 56.20 -44.84
C ALA A 256 -31.38 55.24 -45.10
N SER A 257 -32.59 55.76 -45.29
CA SER A 257 -33.80 55.00 -45.64
C SER A 257 -33.61 54.23 -46.94
N GLN A 258 -33.18 54.91 -48.01
CA GLN A 258 -32.90 54.28 -49.32
C GLN A 258 -31.83 53.19 -49.23
N ARG A 259 -30.76 53.41 -48.44
CA ARG A 259 -29.74 52.39 -48.17
C ARG A 259 -30.28 51.20 -47.39
N GLN A 260 -31.17 51.41 -46.43
CA GLN A 260 -31.79 50.33 -45.67
C GLN A 260 -32.74 49.50 -46.54
N GLN A 261 -33.52 50.12 -47.43
CA GLN A 261 -34.33 49.42 -48.42
C GLN A 261 -33.47 48.55 -49.35
N GLN A 262 -32.38 49.10 -49.92
CA GLN A 262 -31.45 48.34 -50.76
C GLN A 262 -30.83 47.14 -50.02
N LEU A 263 -30.52 47.29 -48.73
CA LEU A 263 -30.03 46.18 -47.90
C LEU A 263 -31.13 45.14 -47.63
N GLN A 264 -32.37 45.56 -47.41
CA GLN A 264 -33.51 44.67 -47.19
C GLN A 264 -33.83 43.83 -48.44
N GLU A 265 -33.87 44.46 -49.63
CA GLU A 265 -34.01 43.78 -50.92
C GLU A 265 -32.86 42.79 -51.16
N LYS A 266 -31.61 43.19 -50.88
CA LYS A 266 -30.44 42.31 -51.01
C LYS A 266 -30.47 41.13 -50.03
N CYS A 267 -30.98 41.33 -48.81
CA CYS A 267 -31.20 40.25 -47.84
C CYS A 267 -32.29 39.28 -48.32
N GLN A 268 -33.39 39.76 -48.90
CA GLN A 268 -34.42 38.91 -49.51
C GLN A 268 -33.83 38.08 -50.67
N GLN A 269 -33.08 38.69 -51.57
CA GLN A 269 -32.40 37.98 -52.67
C GLN A 269 -31.40 36.91 -52.16
N LEU A 270 -30.70 37.16 -51.06
CA LEU A 270 -29.80 36.19 -50.44
C LEU A 270 -30.58 35.06 -49.72
N GLN A 271 -31.71 35.37 -49.10
CA GLN A 271 -32.60 34.40 -48.47
C GLN A 271 -33.25 33.48 -49.52
N GLU A 272 -33.68 34.01 -50.66
CA GLU A 272 -34.11 33.23 -51.82
C GLU A 272 -32.99 32.35 -52.37
N LYS A 273 -31.78 32.90 -52.59
CA LYS A 273 -30.64 32.10 -53.07
C LYS A 273 -30.29 30.97 -52.10
N ARG A 274 -30.33 31.22 -50.78
CA ARG A 274 -30.16 30.19 -49.75
C ARG A 274 -31.24 29.11 -49.83
N GLN A 275 -32.50 29.50 -50.07
CA GLN A 275 -33.61 28.56 -50.21
C GLN A 275 -33.47 27.70 -51.47
N ARG A 276 -33.14 28.30 -52.63
CA ARG A 276 -32.86 27.57 -53.88
C ARG A 276 -31.67 26.62 -53.73
N LEU A 277 -30.58 27.05 -53.09
CA LEU A 277 -29.42 26.20 -52.78
C LEU A 277 -29.78 25.06 -51.80
N LYS A 278 -30.67 25.28 -50.84
CA LYS A 278 -31.19 24.22 -49.96
C LYS A 278 -31.95 23.18 -50.77
N GLU A 279 -32.85 23.60 -51.66
CA GLU A 279 -33.62 22.73 -52.54
C GLU A 279 -32.73 22.00 -53.56
N GLU A 280 -31.63 22.60 -54.01
CA GLU A 280 -30.60 21.93 -54.81
C GLU A 280 -29.82 20.89 -53.99
N LEU A 281 -29.49 21.18 -52.73
CA LEU A 281 -28.86 20.21 -51.83
C LEU A 281 -29.78 19.00 -51.57
N GLU A 282 -31.07 19.26 -51.35
CA GLU A 282 -32.12 18.28 -51.10
C GLU A 282 -32.43 17.40 -52.35
N LYS A 283 -32.20 17.94 -53.56
CA LYS A 283 -32.24 17.16 -54.82
C LYS A 283 -31.03 16.25 -55.03
N HIS A 284 -29.91 16.48 -54.33
CA HIS A 284 -28.65 15.74 -54.52
C HIS A 284 -28.19 14.94 -53.28
N GLY A 285 -28.93 14.98 -52.17
CA GLY A 285 -28.59 14.31 -50.91
C GLY A 285 -29.74 13.47 -50.35
N VAL A 286 -29.49 12.18 -50.09
CA VAL A 286 -30.51 11.25 -49.56
C VAL A 286 -30.74 11.46 -48.06
N GLN A 287 -32.03 11.52 -47.70
CA GLN A 287 -32.67 11.40 -46.38
C GLN A 287 -31.81 10.91 -45.19
N VAL A 288 -31.86 11.67 -44.08
CA VAL A 288 -32.19 11.15 -42.73
C VAL A 288 -33.19 12.16 -42.09
N PRO A 289 -34.26 11.74 -41.37
CA PRO A 289 -35.46 12.60 -41.20
C PRO A 289 -35.90 12.87 -39.74
N ALA A 290 -36.92 13.74 -39.63
CA ALA A 290 -37.86 13.98 -38.50
C ALA A 290 -37.28 14.50 -37.15
N GLN A 291 -37.80 15.53 -36.46
CA GLN A 291 -39.13 16.18 -36.33
C GLN A 291 -40.05 15.62 -35.22
N ALA A 292 -40.06 16.30 -34.06
CA ALA A 292 -41.21 16.58 -33.17
C ALA A 292 -40.75 17.70 -32.18
N HIS A 293 -41.48 18.75 -31.75
CA HIS A 293 -42.91 18.98 -31.44
C HIS A 293 -43.40 18.27 -30.16
N ASP A 294 -44.07 18.89 -29.16
CA ASP A 294 -44.37 20.30 -28.79
C ASP A 294 -44.35 20.36 -27.21
N ALA A 295 -44.86 21.30 -26.38
CA ALA A 295 -45.77 22.47 -26.46
C ALA A 295 -45.46 23.41 -25.24
N GLN A 296 -45.59 24.74 -25.27
CA GLN A 296 -46.78 25.63 -25.14
C GLN A 296 -47.10 26.12 -23.69
N GLU A 297 -47.68 27.32 -23.59
CA GLU A 297 -48.05 28.15 -22.41
C GLU A 297 -46.88 28.94 -21.80
N ASP A 298 -46.73 30.28 -21.88
CA ASP A 298 -47.61 31.47 -21.94
C ASP A 298 -47.93 32.06 -20.52
N GLY A 299 -47.61 33.31 -20.19
CA GLY A 299 -46.97 34.37 -21.00
C GLY A 299 -46.61 35.67 -20.26
N ALA A 300 -46.66 36.79 -21.00
CA ALA A 300 -46.50 38.20 -20.58
C ALA A 300 -45.08 38.80 -20.31
N LEU A 301 -44.48 39.31 -21.40
CA LEU A 301 -43.77 40.61 -21.53
C LEU A 301 -42.68 41.06 -20.53
N PRO A 302 -41.48 41.37 -21.05
CA PRO A 302 -40.89 42.71 -20.90
C PRO A 302 -40.41 43.33 -22.23
N GLY A 303 -40.14 44.64 -22.26
CA GLY A 303 -39.93 45.42 -23.49
C GLY A 303 -38.52 46.01 -23.71
N GLU A 304 -38.32 46.55 -24.92
CA GLU A 304 -37.30 47.50 -25.42
C GLU A 304 -35.83 47.37 -25.00
N VAL A 305 -34.95 47.15 -26.00
CA VAL A 305 -33.49 47.24 -25.87
C VAL A 305 -32.96 48.33 -26.80
N ALA A 306 -32.25 49.30 -26.23
CA ALA A 306 -31.70 50.45 -26.96
C ALA A 306 -30.28 50.20 -27.54
N SER A 307 -29.87 51.10 -28.45
CA SER A 307 -28.76 50.94 -29.40
C SER A 307 -27.32 50.88 -28.79
N PRO A 308 -26.37 50.23 -29.48
CA PRO A 308 -24.97 50.06 -29.02
C PRO A 308 -24.07 51.27 -29.31
N LYS A 309 -22.89 51.31 -28.68
CA LYS A 309 -21.88 52.39 -28.80
C LYS A 309 -20.45 51.83 -28.89
N PRO A 310 -19.66 52.12 -29.94
CA PRO A 310 -18.27 51.63 -30.08
C PRO A 310 -17.23 52.58 -29.45
N LEU A 311 -16.04 52.05 -29.12
CA LEU A 311 -14.91 52.77 -28.51
C LEU A 311 -13.82 53.14 -29.54
N ARG A 312 -13.25 54.36 -29.47
CA ARG A 312 -11.77 54.61 -29.40
C ARG A 312 -11.36 56.10 -29.41
N ALA A 313 -10.66 56.50 -28.35
CA ALA A 313 -9.53 57.46 -28.24
C ALA A 313 -9.02 57.29 -26.77
N HIS A 314 -7.74 57.27 -26.40
CA HIS A 314 -6.66 58.27 -26.59
C HIS A 314 -7.08 59.64 -26.02
N GLU A 315 -6.35 60.29 -25.11
CA GLU A 315 -4.90 60.19 -24.82
C GLU A 315 -4.54 60.55 -23.35
N GLU A 316 -3.33 60.17 -22.95
CA GLU A 316 -2.37 60.92 -22.11
C GLU A 316 -2.85 61.81 -20.94
N LYS A 317 -2.37 61.48 -19.72
CA LYS A 317 -1.73 62.49 -18.87
C LYS A 317 -0.72 61.90 -17.90
N ASP A 318 0.38 62.62 -17.72
CA ASP A 318 1.56 62.20 -16.97
C ASP A 318 1.64 62.87 -15.58
N SER A 319 2.39 62.25 -14.67
CA SER A 319 3.12 62.79 -13.51
C SER A 319 2.50 63.83 -12.55
N GLU A 320 2.53 63.53 -11.25
CA GLU A 320 3.34 64.29 -10.27
C GLU A 320 3.73 63.40 -9.04
N PRO A 321 4.76 63.76 -8.24
CA PRO A 321 5.48 62.88 -7.29
C PRO A 321 5.06 63.08 -5.80
N PRO A 322 5.69 62.42 -4.79
CA PRO A 322 5.18 62.42 -3.41
C PRO A 322 5.68 63.60 -2.56
N THR A 323 5.01 63.82 -1.42
CA THR A 323 5.45 64.68 -0.31
C THR A 323 5.51 63.91 1.00
N GLU A 324 6.24 64.48 1.96
CA GLU A 324 6.61 63.92 3.28
C GLU A 324 5.43 63.72 4.26
#